data_AF-A0A3B8ZDH8-F1
#
_entry.id   AF-A0A3B8ZDH8-F1
#
_cell.length_a   1.000
_cell.length_b   1.000
_cell.length_c   1.000
_cell.angle_alpha   90.00
_cell.angle_beta   90.00
_cell.angle_gamma   90.00
#
_symmetry.space_group_name_H-M   'P 1'
#
loop_
_entity.id
_entity.type
_entity.pdbx_description
1 polymer ?
#
loop_
_entity_poly.entity_id
_entity_poly.type
_entity_poly.pdbx_seq_one_letter_code
_entity_poly.pdbx_strand_id
1 'polypeptide(L)'
;IEELNAPKRFIRITKPVRVEDGDKWAELRPYDGFRVDFQIDFEHPVISQTRQHMVMDFDSCSYVSEVSRARTFGFMRDLEYMNANNLALGGSMENAVALDDYRVLNPEGLRYDDEFLKHKILDAIGDLYLGGHSIIGELAAYKTGHGLNNKLLNAVLAQRDCWEYITYESQDEAPIRYAQPALA
;
A
#
# COMPACT_ATOMS: atom_id res chain seq x y z
N ILE A 1 -17.16 14.08 4.32
CA ILE A 1 -17.20 12.89 5.21
C ILE A 1 -18.30 13.18 6.23
N GLU A 2 -19.17 12.23 6.53
CA GLU A 2 -20.21 12.36 7.54
C GLU A 2 -20.02 11.26 8.58
N GLU A 3 -20.07 11.61 9.86
CA GLU A 3 -19.99 10.65 10.95
C GLU A 3 -21.35 10.02 11.22
N LEU A 4 -21.37 8.70 11.36
CA LEU A 4 -22.57 7.94 11.67
C LEU A 4 -22.61 7.59 13.16
N ASN A 5 -23.82 7.41 13.71
CA ASN A 5 -24.02 6.95 15.09
C ASN A 5 -23.78 5.43 15.23
N ALA A 6 -22.58 4.97 14.87
CA ALA A 6 -22.14 3.59 15.03
C ALA A 6 -20.61 3.55 15.20
N PRO A 7 -20.08 2.77 16.15
CA PRO A 7 -18.65 2.72 16.39
C PRO A 7 -17.92 2.10 15.19
N LYS A 8 -16.84 2.75 14.74
CA LYS A 8 -15.97 2.21 13.69
C LYS A 8 -15.25 0.96 14.23
N ARG A 9 -15.40 -0.15 13.52
CA ARG A 9 -14.70 -1.41 13.81
C ARG A 9 -13.36 -1.47 13.09
N PHE A 10 -12.33 -1.89 13.81
CA PHE A 10 -10.97 -2.11 13.32
C PHE A 10 -10.60 -3.58 13.44
N ILE A 11 -9.72 -4.08 12.56
CA ILE A 11 -9.09 -5.39 12.69
C ILE A 11 -7.76 -5.17 13.43
N ARG A 12 -7.66 -5.60 14.69
CA ARG A 12 -6.41 -5.56 15.45
C ARG A 12 -5.66 -6.87 15.31
N ILE A 13 -4.41 -6.82 14.87
CA ILE A 13 -3.52 -7.97 14.77
C ILE A 13 -2.96 -8.32 16.15
N THR A 14 -3.13 -9.56 16.58
CA THR A 14 -2.70 -10.06 17.91
C THR A 14 -1.54 -11.04 17.83
N LYS A 15 -1.30 -11.65 16.66
CA LYS A 15 -0.18 -12.54 16.39
C LYS A 15 0.38 -12.30 14.98
N PRO A 16 1.68 -12.50 14.75
CA PRO A 16 2.25 -12.36 13.42
C PRO A 16 1.67 -13.40 12.46
N VAL A 17 1.28 -12.97 11.27
CA VAL A 17 0.88 -13.84 10.16
C VAL A 17 1.71 -13.48 8.94
N ARG A 18 2.38 -14.49 8.38
CA ARG A 18 3.30 -14.34 7.27
C ARG A 18 2.90 -15.24 6.12
N VAL A 19 3.05 -14.73 4.91
CA VAL A 19 2.91 -15.49 3.66
C VAL A 19 4.11 -15.25 2.76
N GLU A 20 4.49 -16.28 2.02
CA GLU A 20 5.65 -16.26 1.13
C GLU A 20 5.27 -16.80 -0.25
N ASP A 21 6.02 -16.34 -1.26
CA ASP A 21 5.98 -16.82 -2.64
C ASP A 21 7.37 -16.65 -3.28
N GLY A 22 8.16 -17.72 -3.28
CA GLY A 22 9.56 -17.68 -3.70
C GLY A 22 10.40 -16.79 -2.78
N ASP A 23 10.98 -15.73 -3.34
CA ASP A 23 11.76 -14.72 -2.61
C ASP A 23 10.91 -13.59 -2.03
N LYS A 24 9.61 -13.54 -2.35
CA LYS A 24 8.67 -12.50 -1.92
C LYS A 24 7.98 -12.89 -0.62
N TRP A 25 7.71 -11.91 0.22
CA TRP A 25 6.93 -12.15 1.44
C TRP A 25 6.15 -10.92 1.90
N ALA A 26 5.08 -11.18 2.64
CA ALA A 26 4.30 -10.16 3.33
C ALA A 26 3.89 -10.70 4.70
N GLU A 27 3.93 -9.84 5.71
CA GLU A 27 3.65 -10.17 7.10
C GLU A 27 2.85 -9.05 7.76
N LEU A 28 1.82 -9.42 8.50
CA LEU A 28 1.13 -8.53 9.43
C LEU A 28 1.51 -8.94 10.86
N ARG A 29 2.03 -8.00 11.64
CA ARG A 29 2.44 -8.22 13.04
C ARG A 29 1.76 -7.24 14.00
N PRO A 30 1.63 -7.60 15.30
CA PRO A 30 1.01 -6.72 16.28
C PRO A 30 1.76 -5.40 16.41
N TYR A 31 1.02 -4.29 16.36
CA TYR A 31 1.53 -2.93 16.54
C TYR A 31 0.39 -2.03 16.99
N ASP A 32 0.68 -1.07 17.87
CA ASP A 32 -0.32 -0.14 18.40
C ASP A 32 -0.44 1.11 17.51
N GLY A 33 -1.05 0.91 16.34
CA GLY A 33 -1.16 1.90 15.27
C GLY A 33 -1.27 1.21 13.92
N PHE A 34 -1.08 1.96 12.84
CA PHE A 34 -0.87 1.36 11.51
C PHE A 34 0.51 1.76 11.00
N ARG A 35 1.41 0.79 10.90
CA ARG A 35 2.79 1.00 10.43
C ARG A 35 3.04 0.19 9.18
N VAL A 36 3.86 0.72 8.28
CA VAL A 36 4.31 -0.01 7.11
C VAL A 36 5.83 -0.02 7.08
N ASP A 37 6.39 -1.21 6.89
CA ASP A 37 7.79 -1.51 6.62
C ASP A 37 7.85 -2.18 5.24
N PHE A 38 8.14 -1.41 4.20
CA PHE A 38 8.01 -1.87 2.82
C PHE A 38 9.33 -1.77 2.08
N GLN A 39 9.69 -2.87 1.42
CA GLN A 39 10.86 -2.95 0.59
C GLN A 39 10.53 -3.46 -0.82
N ILE A 40 11.02 -2.74 -1.81
CA ILE A 40 11.05 -3.14 -3.21
C ILE A 40 12.47 -3.54 -3.61
N ASP A 41 12.59 -4.31 -4.68
CA ASP A 41 13.87 -4.76 -5.22
C ASP A 41 13.68 -5.06 -6.70
N PHE A 42 13.79 -4.01 -7.50
CA PHE A 42 13.66 -4.07 -8.95
C PHE A 42 15.04 -4.06 -9.60
N GLU A 43 15.32 -5.07 -10.42
CA GLU A 43 16.47 -5.10 -11.32
C GLU A 43 16.24 -4.15 -12.52
N HIS A 44 16.17 -2.85 -12.23
CA HIS A 44 15.99 -1.81 -13.23
C HIS A 44 16.89 -0.61 -12.90
N PRO A 45 17.77 -0.15 -13.83
CA PRO A 45 18.79 0.87 -13.53
C PRO A 45 18.25 2.14 -12.87
N VAL A 46 17.05 2.56 -13.27
CA VAL A 46 16.40 3.75 -12.71
C VAL A 46 15.81 3.48 -11.32
N ILE A 47 15.11 2.36 -11.17
CA ILE A 47 14.37 2.09 -9.92
C ILE A 47 15.36 1.73 -8.83
N SER A 48 16.37 0.93 -9.11
CA SER A 48 17.38 0.53 -8.12
C SER A 48 18.19 1.71 -7.55
N GLN A 49 18.20 2.86 -8.24
CA GLN A 49 18.85 4.09 -7.78
C GLN A 49 17.96 4.92 -6.84
N THR A 50 16.65 4.67 -6.80
CA THR A 50 15.74 5.34 -5.87
C THR A 50 15.72 4.64 -4.52
N ARG A 51 15.09 5.25 -3.52
CA ARG A 51 14.85 4.60 -2.23
C ARG A 51 14.11 3.27 -2.44
N GLN A 52 14.68 2.18 -1.92
CA GLN A 52 14.13 0.83 -2.02
C GLN A 52 13.42 0.35 -0.75
N HIS A 53 13.60 1.05 0.37
CA HIS A 53 13.05 0.65 1.67
C HIS A 53 12.51 1.87 2.44
N MET A 54 11.30 1.74 2.98
CA MET A 54 10.65 2.78 3.78
C MET A 54 9.94 2.16 4.97
N VAL A 55 10.11 2.80 6.11
CA VAL A 55 9.34 2.50 7.33
C VAL A 55 8.61 3.77 7.74
N MET A 56 7.29 3.68 7.92
CA MET A 56 6.46 4.85 8.24
C MET A 56 5.24 4.45 9.08
N ASP A 57 4.97 5.25 10.10
CA ASP A 57 3.71 5.24 10.84
C ASP A 57 2.67 6.08 10.10
N PHE A 58 1.49 5.50 9.90
CA PHE A 58 0.40 6.12 9.15
C PHE A 58 -0.66 6.69 10.08
N ASP A 59 -0.95 7.95 9.83
CA ASP A 59 -2.21 8.62 10.14
C ASP A 59 -2.83 9.16 8.84
N SER A 60 -4.01 9.77 8.92
CA SER A 60 -4.65 10.34 7.72
C SER A 60 -3.85 11.45 7.05
N CYS A 61 -3.07 12.22 7.81
CA CYS A 61 -2.33 13.37 7.30
C CYS A 61 -1.12 12.91 6.48
N SER A 62 -0.33 11.99 7.04
CA SER A 62 0.82 11.35 6.41
C SER A 62 0.43 10.58 5.14
N TYR A 63 -0.70 9.87 5.12
CA TYR A 63 -1.16 9.22 3.89
C TYR A 63 -1.37 10.22 2.74
N VAL A 64 -2.05 11.34 3.03
CA VAL A 64 -2.35 12.36 2.02
C VAL A 64 -1.08 13.05 1.51
N SER A 65 -0.18 13.47 2.39
CA SER A 65 1.05 14.18 1.98
C SER A 65 2.08 13.26 1.34
N GLU A 66 2.28 12.05 1.90
CA GLU A 66 3.41 11.20 1.54
C GLU A 66 3.09 10.20 0.44
N VAL A 67 1.90 9.61 0.40
CA VAL A 67 1.63 8.42 -0.44
C VAL A 67 0.61 8.70 -1.53
N SER A 68 -0.44 9.46 -1.24
CA SER A 68 -1.63 9.54 -2.09
C SER A 68 -1.41 9.97 -3.54
N ARG A 69 -0.33 10.72 -3.82
CA ARG A 69 -0.04 11.23 -5.17
C ARG A 69 0.92 10.33 -5.96
N ALA A 70 1.40 9.23 -5.41
CA ALA A 70 2.33 8.34 -6.11
C ALA A 70 1.63 7.59 -7.26
N ARG A 71 2.08 7.84 -8.49
CA ARG A 71 1.47 7.26 -9.69
C ARG A 71 1.90 5.82 -9.91
N THR A 72 1.06 5.09 -10.63
CA THR A 72 1.43 3.79 -11.18
C THR A 72 2.53 3.93 -12.23
N PHE A 73 3.23 2.84 -12.51
CA PHE A 73 4.37 2.84 -13.42
C PHE A 73 4.43 1.56 -14.26
N GLY A 74 5.01 1.65 -15.45
CA GLY A 74 5.15 0.53 -16.36
C GLY A 74 6.31 0.72 -17.34
N PHE A 75 6.74 -0.39 -17.94
CA PHE A 75 7.83 -0.40 -18.92
C PHE A 75 7.30 -0.33 -20.34
N MET A 76 7.88 0.54 -21.17
CA MET A 76 7.46 0.71 -22.56
C MET A 76 7.58 -0.56 -23.39
N ARG A 77 8.60 -1.38 -23.11
CA ARG A 77 8.80 -2.68 -23.78
C ARG A 77 7.64 -3.65 -23.55
N ASP A 78 6.94 -3.52 -22.43
CA ASP A 78 5.82 -4.41 -22.07
C ASP A 78 4.49 -3.90 -22.64
N LEU A 79 4.40 -2.62 -23.02
CA LEU A 79 3.14 -1.98 -23.41
C LEU A 79 2.51 -2.62 -24.67
N GLU A 80 3.31 -2.91 -25.69
CA GLU A 80 2.81 -3.57 -26.92
C GLU A 80 2.25 -4.97 -26.60
N TYR A 81 2.98 -5.74 -25.78
CA TYR A 81 2.54 -7.06 -25.34
C TYR A 81 1.25 -6.98 -24.50
N MET A 82 1.17 -6.01 -23.58
CA MET A 82 -0.02 -5.78 -22.77
C MET A 82 -1.23 -5.43 -23.65
N ASN A 83 -1.07 -4.51 -24.60
CA ASN A 83 -2.14 -4.10 -25.52
C ASN A 83 -2.62 -5.28 -26.38
N ALA A 84 -1.71 -6.13 -26.87
CA ALA A 84 -2.07 -7.34 -27.60
C ALA A 84 -2.90 -8.34 -26.78
N ASN A 85 -2.84 -8.25 -25.44
CA ASN A 85 -3.61 -9.05 -24.50
C ASN A 85 -4.79 -8.28 -23.87
N ASN A 86 -5.22 -7.16 -24.46
CA ASN A 86 -6.30 -6.29 -23.97
C ASN A 86 -6.02 -5.68 -22.58
N LEU A 87 -4.76 -5.49 -22.21
CA LEU A 87 -4.31 -4.83 -20.98
C LEU A 87 -3.71 -3.45 -21.31
N ALA A 88 -3.77 -2.53 -20.35
CA ALA A 88 -3.18 -1.17 -20.47
C ALA A 88 -3.63 -0.35 -21.71
N LEU A 89 -4.80 -0.64 -22.29
CA LEU A 89 -5.31 0.02 -23.50
C LEU A 89 -5.46 1.55 -23.38
N GLY A 90 -5.66 2.06 -22.16
CA GLY A 90 -5.72 3.49 -21.86
C GLY A 90 -4.44 4.06 -21.22
N GLY A 91 -3.36 3.28 -21.16
CA GLY A 91 -2.11 3.68 -20.54
C GLY A 91 -1.44 4.80 -21.33
N SER A 92 -1.09 5.89 -20.65
CA SER A 92 -0.37 7.01 -21.22
C SER A 92 0.53 7.67 -20.17
N MET A 93 1.45 8.53 -20.59
CA MET A 93 2.28 9.30 -19.66
C MET A 93 1.47 10.29 -18.79
N GLU A 94 0.21 10.57 -19.15
CA GLU A 94 -0.67 11.42 -18.34
C GLU A 94 -1.19 10.69 -17.09
N ASN A 95 -1.27 9.35 -17.12
CA ASN A 95 -1.83 8.54 -16.04
C ASN A 95 -0.86 7.51 -15.44
N ALA A 96 0.31 7.31 -16.05
CA ALA A 96 1.35 6.42 -15.56
C ALA A 96 2.75 7.04 -15.72
N VAL A 97 3.68 6.62 -14.86
CA VAL A 97 5.12 6.82 -15.07
C VAL A 97 5.61 5.79 -16.07
N ALA A 98 6.03 6.24 -17.25
CA ALA A 98 6.57 5.39 -18.29
C ALA A 98 8.10 5.28 -18.18
N LEU A 99 8.61 4.05 -18.19
CA LEU A 99 10.03 3.74 -18.13
C LEU A 99 10.48 3.08 -19.44
N ASP A 100 11.59 3.54 -20.00
CA ASP A 100 12.40 2.71 -20.90
C ASP A 100 13.46 1.95 -20.08
N ASP A 101 14.35 1.19 -20.73
CA ASP A 101 15.37 0.38 -20.04
C ASP A 101 16.41 1.21 -19.24
N TYR A 102 16.41 2.55 -19.38
CA TYR A 102 17.47 3.43 -18.88
C TYR A 102 16.96 4.68 -18.13
N ARG A 103 15.73 5.13 -18.36
CA ARG A 103 15.21 6.41 -17.81
C ARG A 103 13.68 6.44 -17.69
N VAL A 104 13.22 7.43 -16.92
CA VAL A 104 11.83 7.90 -16.93
C VAL A 104 11.58 8.74 -18.18
N LEU A 105 10.45 8.50 -18.86
CA LEU A 105 10.08 9.17 -20.10
C LEU A 105 9.16 10.38 -19.90
N ASN A 106 8.48 10.46 -18.77
CA ASN A 106 7.64 11.59 -18.38
C ASN A 106 8.46 12.89 -18.40
N PRO A 107 8.11 13.90 -19.22
CA PRO A 107 8.86 15.17 -19.30
C PRO A 107 8.92 15.92 -17.97
N GLU A 108 7.88 15.81 -17.14
CA GLU A 108 7.78 16.38 -15.80
C GLU A 108 8.54 15.59 -14.72
N GLY A 109 9.05 14.41 -15.06
CA GLY A 109 9.75 13.51 -14.14
C GLY A 109 8.83 12.86 -13.10
N LEU A 110 9.42 12.56 -11.94
CA LEU A 110 8.71 11.96 -10.80
C LEU A 110 8.13 13.04 -9.89
N ARG A 111 7.04 12.70 -9.19
CA ARG A 111 6.46 13.54 -8.13
C ARG A 111 7.25 13.44 -6.82
N TYR A 112 7.90 12.29 -6.62
CA TYR A 112 8.74 11.98 -5.48
C TYR A 112 9.95 11.19 -5.97
N ASP A 113 11.11 11.39 -5.35
CA ASP A 113 12.32 10.62 -5.68
C ASP A 113 12.13 9.11 -5.46
N ASP A 114 11.19 8.73 -4.58
CA ASP A 114 10.82 7.37 -4.23
C ASP A 114 9.39 6.98 -4.67
N GLU A 115 8.89 7.60 -5.74
CA GLU A 115 7.51 7.43 -6.23
C GLU A 115 7.14 5.95 -6.49
N PHE A 116 8.07 5.12 -6.97
CA PHE A 116 7.85 3.69 -7.23
C PHE A 116 7.54 2.89 -5.95
N LEU A 117 8.32 3.13 -4.89
CA LEU A 117 8.11 2.49 -3.59
C LEU A 117 6.81 2.99 -2.96
N LYS A 118 6.58 4.30 -2.99
CA LYS A 118 5.34 4.91 -2.46
C LYS A 118 4.10 4.38 -3.17
N HIS A 119 4.15 4.14 -4.48
CA HIS A 119 3.04 3.54 -5.20
C HIS A 119 2.79 2.08 -4.77
N LYS A 120 3.83 1.29 -4.48
CA LYS A 120 3.64 -0.07 -3.95
C LYS A 120 3.07 -0.09 -2.54
N ILE A 121 3.38 0.91 -1.73
CA ILE A 121 2.72 1.10 -0.44
C ILE A 121 1.24 1.49 -0.65
N LEU A 122 0.94 2.39 -1.59
CA LEU A 122 -0.43 2.76 -1.96
C LEU A 122 -1.25 1.53 -2.37
N ASP A 123 -0.71 0.70 -3.28
CA ASP A 123 -1.32 -0.56 -3.72
C ASP A 123 -1.66 -1.46 -2.52
N ALA A 124 -0.70 -1.67 -1.62
CA ALA A 124 -0.86 -2.57 -0.48
C ALA A 124 -1.91 -2.08 0.53
N ILE A 125 -1.97 -0.76 0.78
CA ILE A 125 -3.01 -0.17 1.63
C ILE A 125 -4.40 -0.41 1.03
N GLY A 126 -4.54 -0.23 -0.29
CA GLY A 126 -5.78 -0.51 -1.00
C GLY A 126 -6.18 -1.99 -0.93
N ASP A 127 -5.23 -2.89 -1.21
CA ASP A 127 -5.47 -4.34 -1.18
C ASP A 127 -5.89 -4.84 0.21
N LEU A 128 -5.27 -4.34 1.28
CA LEU A 128 -5.62 -4.70 2.65
C LEU A 128 -7.03 -4.20 3.03
N TYR A 129 -7.46 -3.07 2.48
CA TYR A 129 -8.79 -2.51 2.74
C TYR A 129 -9.92 -3.37 2.14
N LEU A 130 -9.61 -4.35 1.28
CA LEU A 130 -10.57 -5.37 0.86
C LEU A 130 -11.09 -6.22 2.04
N GLY A 131 -10.41 -6.20 3.19
CA GLY A 131 -10.91 -6.77 4.45
C GLY A 131 -12.09 -6.01 5.06
N GLY A 132 -12.45 -4.85 4.49
CA GLY A 132 -13.61 -4.05 4.87
C GLY A 132 -13.43 -3.18 6.13
N HIS A 133 -12.27 -3.26 6.77
CA HIS A 133 -11.98 -2.56 8.02
C HIS A 133 -10.53 -2.05 8.03
N SER A 134 -10.31 -0.92 8.69
CA SER A 134 -8.96 -0.43 8.97
C SER A 134 -8.21 -1.43 9.85
N ILE A 135 -6.93 -1.63 9.57
CA ILE A 135 -6.06 -2.54 10.34
C ILE A 135 -5.29 -1.76 11.41
N ILE A 136 -5.19 -2.35 12.59
CA ILE A 136 -4.27 -1.95 13.67
C ILE A 136 -3.20 -3.04 13.74
N GLY A 137 -1.99 -2.70 13.34
CA GLY A 137 -0.87 -3.61 13.13
C GLY A 137 0.19 -3.00 12.23
N GLU A 138 1.29 -3.73 12.06
CA GLU A 138 2.37 -3.36 11.16
C GLU A 138 2.40 -4.31 9.96
N LEU A 139 2.33 -3.75 8.75
CA LEU A 139 2.59 -4.45 7.51
C LEU A 139 4.09 -4.41 7.22
N ALA A 140 4.76 -5.56 7.30
CA ALA A 140 6.12 -5.74 6.80
C ALA A 140 6.06 -6.48 5.46
N ALA A 141 6.70 -5.97 4.41
CA ALA A 141 6.62 -6.58 3.08
C ALA A 141 7.90 -6.41 2.27
N TYR A 142 8.25 -7.46 1.52
CA TYR A 142 9.38 -7.47 0.60
C TYR A 142 8.93 -8.02 -0.75
N LYS A 143 9.12 -7.21 -1.81
CA LYS A 143 8.78 -7.53 -3.21
C LYS A 143 7.33 -8.00 -3.42
N THR A 144 6.41 -7.57 -2.54
CA THR A 144 5.01 -7.97 -2.63
C THR A 144 4.30 -7.29 -3.82
N GLY A 145 3.16 -7.85 -4.19
CA GLY A 145 2.19 -7.29 -5.13
C GLY A 145 0.79 -7.82 -4.83
N HIS A 146 -0.20 -7.46 -5.64
CA HIS A 146 -1.62 -7.73 -5.36
C HIS A 146 -1.92 -9.19 -4.97
N GLY A 147 -1.32 -10.17 -5.66
CA GLY A 147 -1.53 -11.59 -5.35
C GLY A 147 -1.07 -11.98 -3.94
N LEU A 148 0.10 -11.50 -3.52
CA LEU A 148 0.66 -11.83 -2.20
C LEU A 148 -0.02 -11.02 -1.09
N ASN A 149 -0.40 -9.76 -1.36
CA ASN A 149 -1.22 -8.96 -0.44
C ASN A 149 -2.58 -9.63 -0.18
N ASN A 150 -3.25 -10.12 -1.22
CA ASN A 150 -4.51 -10.85 -1.08
C ASN A 150 -4.33 -12.18 -0.32
N LYS A 151 -3.25 -12.92 -0.59
CA LYS A 151 -2.90 -14.15 0.14
C LYS A 151 -2.71 -13.87 1.63
N LEU A 152 -2.02 -12.77 1.98
CA LEU A 152 -1.83 -12.34 3.36
C LEU A 152 -3.17 -12.03 4.04
N LEU A 153 -4.00 -11.21 3.40
CA LEU A 153 -5.31 -10.83 3.93
C LEU A 153 -6.19 -12.06 4.19
N ASN A 154 -6.27 -12.99 3.24
CA ASN A 154 -7.01 -14.24 3.41
C ASN A 154 -6.43 -15.11 4.54
N ALA A 155 -5.10 -15.18 4.67
CA ALA A 155 -4.45 -15.94 5.74
C ALA A 155 -4.77 -15.37 7.13
N VAL A 156 -4.78 -14.04 7.28
CA VAL A 156 -5.21 -13.36 8.52
C VAL A 156 -6.67 -13.64 8.82
N LEU A 157 -7.57 -13.42 7.85
CA LEU A 157 -9.01 -13.60 8.08
C LEU A 157 -9.39 -15.06 8.39
N ALA A 158 -8.66 -16.04 7.84
CA ALA A 158 -8.84 -17.45 8.15
C ALA A 158 -8.37 -17.83 9.57
N GLN A 159 -7.29 -17.20 10.05
CA GLN A 159 -6.71 -17.44 11.38
C GLN A 159 -7.39 -16.55 12.44
N ARG A 160 -8.59 -16.92 12.87
CA ARG A 160 -9.39 -16.10 13.81
C ARG A 160 -8.74 -15.83 15.17
N ASP A 161 -7.66 -16.52 15.52
CA ASP A 161 -6.92 -16.31 16.78
C ASP A 161 -5.73 -15.35 16.64
N CYS A 162 -5.45 -14.85 15.42
CA CYS A 162 -4.39 -13.88 15.14
C CYS A 162 -4.89 -12.43 15.01
N TRP A 163 -6.20 -12.22 15.10
CA TRP A 163 -6.81 -10.89 15.05
C TRP A 163 -8.13 -10.84 15.80
N GLU A 164 -8.57 -9.63 16.12
CA GLU A 164 -9.89 -9.40 16.71
C GLU A 164 -10.50 -8.09 16.22
N TYR A 165 -11.82 -7.95 16.37
CA TYR A 165 -12.47 -6.67 16.18
C TYR A 165 -12.34 -5.82 17.44
N ILE A 166 -11.93 -4.57 17.27
CA ILE A 166 -11.94 -3.55 18.32
C ILE A 166 -12.66 -2.30 17.84
N THR A 167 -13.24 -1.59 18.80
CA THR A 167 -13.84 -0.26 18.65
C THR A 167 -13.29 0.65 19.73
N TYR A 168 -13.28 1.95 19.48
CA TYR A 168 -12.90 2.97 20.46
C TYR A 168 -14.10 3.89 20.69
N GLU A 169 -14.33 4.31 21.93
CA GLU A 169 -15.43 5.21 22.28
C GLU A 169 -15.12 6.66 21.88
N SER A 170 -13.84 7.02 21.90
CA SER A 170 -13.36 8.34 21.49
C SER A 170 -12.17 8.22 20.53
N GLN A 171 -11.98 9.26 19.70
CA GLN A 171 -10.83 9.33 18.80
C GLN A 171 -9.50 9.49 19.57
N ASP A 172 -9.53 10.05 20.78
CA ASP A 172 -8.34 10.24 21.61
C ASP A 172 -7.76 8.92 22.14
N GLU A 173 -8.59 7.87 22.23
CA GLU A 173 -8.18 6.52 22.62
C GLU A 173 -7.68 5.67 21.44
N ALA A 174 -8.01 6.05 20.21
CA ALA A 174 -7.65 5.28 19.03
C ALA A 174 -6.18 5.54 18.65
N PRO A 175 -5.39 4.49 18.36
CA PRO A 175 -3.98 4.64 18.00
C PRO A 175 -3.79 5.22 16.58
N ILE A 176 -4.87 5.28 15.78
CA ILE A 176 -4.88 5.85 14.43
C ILE A 176 -5.74 7.11 14.44
N ARG A 177 -5.14 8.23 14.03
CA ARG A 177 -5.84 9.51 13.90
C ARG A 177 -6.40 9.69 12.50
N TYR A 178 -7.68 10.04 12.43
CA TYR A 178 -8.34 10.47 11.21
C TYR A 178 -8.50 11.99 11.18
N ALA A 179 -8.38 12.58 10.00
CA ALA A 179 -8.61 14.00 9.83
C ALA A 179 -10.08 14.29 10.15
N GLN A 180 -10.33 15.36 10.90
CA GLN A 180 -11.69 15.78 11.16
C GLN A 180 -12.40 16.05 9.82
N PRO A 181 -13.69 15.67 9.70
CA PRO A 181 -14.48 16.11 8.58
C PRO A 181 -14.36 17.63 8.46
N ALA A 182 -13.95 18.14 7.30
CA ALA A 182 -14.01 19.57 7.07
C ALA A 182 -15.48 19.99 7.31
N LEU A 183 -15.69 20.83 8.33
CA LEU A 183 -16.99 21.44 8.60
C LEU A 183 -17.43 22.15 7.31
N ALA A 184 -18.51 21.64 6.71
CA ALA A 184 -19.14 22.24 5.55
C ALA A 184 -19.88 23.54 5.93
#